data_AF-A0A7S2HMG0-F1
#
_entry.id   AF-A0A7S2HMG0-F1
#
_cell.length_a   1.000
_cell.length_b   1.000
_cell.length_c   1.000
_cell.angle_alpha   90.00
_cell.angle_beta   90.00
_cell.angle_gamma   90.00
#
_symmetry.space_group_name_H-M   'P 1'
#
loop_
_entity.id
_entity.type
_entity.pdbx_description
1 polymer ?
#
loop_
_entity_poly.entity_id
_entity_poly.type
_entity_poly.pdbx_seq_one_letter_code
_entity_poly.pdbx_strand_id
1 'polypeptide(L)'
;MIAESTPFGGIDMDTDETRLYHETDPWHRWFEKVLEIINEYDVSMWSYINCDWDSQPMWHGVGFGETRISSNDDVMRQWQNLVVYSEAKKQDRKRDHRPFLLSGSLKDCASFYYDTEDKKKMELPTPVSLLVAESE
;
A
#
# COMPACT_ATOMS: atom_id res chain seq x y z
N MET A 1 13.15 -6.47 7.51
CA MET A 1 11.99 -7.41 7.58
C MET A 1 11.15 -7.20 6.33
N ILE A 2 10.54 -8.26 5.78
CA ILE A 2 9.54 -8.18 4.70
C ILE A 2 8.23 -8.70 5.29
N ALA A 3 7.17 -7.92 5.19
CA ALA A 3 5.85 -8.30 5.71
C ALA A 3 4.75 -8.01 4.69
N GLU A 4 3.72 -8.85 4.68
CA GLU A 4 2.45 -8.58 4.00
C GLU A 4 1.31 -8.63 5.01
N SER A 5 0.35 -7.73 4.89
CA SER A 5 -0.77 -7.68 5.83
C SER A 5 -1.97 -6.89 5.28
N THR A 6 -3.12 -7.14 5.89
CA THR A 6 -4.39 -6.44 5.64
C THR A 6 -5.25 -6.51 6.92
N PRO A 7 -6.16 -5.57 7.20
CA PRO A 7 -7.05 -5.70 8.35
C PRO A 7 -7.99 -6.90 8.16
N PHE A 8 -8.09 -7.75 9.18
CA PHE A 8 -9.13 -8.78 9.21
C PHE A 8 -10.48 -8.12 9.49
N GLY A 9 -11.56 -8.64 8.89
CA GLY A 9 -12.93 -8.10 8.94
C GLY A 9 -13.16 -6.79 8.20
N GLY A 10 -12.25 -6.43 7.30
CA GLY A 10 -12.38 -5.28 6.42
C GLY A 10 -12.05 -3.94 7.06
N ILE A 11 -12.09 -2.90 6.22
CA ILE A 11 -11.83 -1.52 6.63
C ILE A 11 -12.92 -1.03 7.58
N ASP A 12 -14.18 -1.12 7.17
CA ASP A 12 -15.34 -0.58 7.90
C ASP A 12 -15.91 -1.53 8.98
N MET A 13 -15.03 -2.25 9.69
CA MET A 13 -15.45 -3.16 10.75
C MET A 13 -16.10 -2.40 11.91
N ASP A 14 -17.38 -2.67 12.14
CA ASP A 14 -18.16 -2.12 13.25
C ASP A 14 -18.78 -3.26 14.08
N THR A 15 -17.99 -3.82 15.00
CA THR A 15 -18.41 -4.86 15.95
C THR A 15 -18.64 -4.28 17.33
N ASP A 16 -19.31 -5.01 18.22
CA ASP A 16 -19.47 -4.59 19.61
C ASP A 16 -18.12 -4.41 20.32
N GLU A 17 -17.10 -5.15 19.90
CA GLU A 17 -15.72 -5.03 20.40
C GLU A 17 -15.08 -3.72 19.94
N THR A 18 -15.16 -3.37 18.64
CA THR A 18 -14.58 -2.10 18.16
C THR A 18 -15.24 -0.90 18.84
N ARG A 19 -16.54 -0.97 19.10
CA ARG A 19 -17.27 0.04 19.88
C ARG A 19 -16.83 0.11 21.34
N LEU A 20 -16.65 -1.04 21.99
CA LEU A 20 -16.22 -1.13 23.39
C LEU A 20 -14.85 -0.49 23.62
N TYR A 21 -13.92 -0.65 22.67
CA TYR A 21 -12.56 -0.12 22.75
C TYR A 21 -12.38 1.24 22.07
N HIS A 22 -13.47 1.86 21.59
CA HIS A 22 -13.42 3.13 20.84
C HIS A 22 -12.51 3.08 19.60
N GLU A 23 -12.41 1.91 18.96
CA GLU A 23 -11.61 1.66 17.76
C GLU A 23 -12.48 1.67 16.49
N THR A 24 -13.56 2.46 16.47
CA THR A 24 -14.45 2.53 15.30
C THR A 24 -13.84 3.35 14.15
N ASP A 25 -12.77 4.11 14.40
CA ASP A 25 -12.02 4.76 13.33
C ASP A 25 -11.12 3.71 12.63
N PRO A 26 -11.39 3.38 11.36
CA PRO A 26 -10.65 2.35 10.64
C PRO A 26 -9.16 2.69 10.47
N TRP A 27 -8.81 3.97 10.39
CA TRP A 27 -7.43 4.41 10.22
C TRP A 27 -6.61 4.18 11.48
N HIS A 28 -7.07 4.73 12.61
CA HIS A 28 -6.39 4.61 13.90
C HIS A 28 -6.41 3.18 14.44
N ARG A 29 -7.46 2.41 14.13
CA ARG A 29 -7.56 1.00 14.56
C ARG A 29 -6.42 0.14 14.03
N TRP A 30 -6.02 0.32 12.77
CA TRP A 30 -5.11 -0.62 12.10
C TRP A 30 -3.98 0.06 11.31
N PHE A 31 -4.31 0.96 10.36
CA PHE A 31 -3.31 1.52 9.43
C PHE A 31 -2.24 2.32 10.16
N GLU A 32 -2.63 3.23 11.05
CA GLU A 32 -1.67 4.04 11.80
C GLU A 32 -0.70 3.18 12.61
N LYS A 33 -1.24 2.21 13.38
CA LYS A 33 -0.44 1.29 14.19
C LYS A 33 0.57 0.49 13.36
N VAL A 34 0.16 0.03 12.17
CA VAL A 34 1.07 -0.69 11.25
C VAL A 34 2.18 0.24 10.74
N LEU A 35 1.84 1.48 10.37
CA LEU A 35 2.83 2.46 9.91
C LEU A 35 3.80 2.84 11.06
N GLU A 36 3.33 2.93 12.29
CA GLU A 36 4.17 3.13 13.48
C GLU A 36 5.17 1.99 13.66
N ILE A 37 4.72 0.73 13.59
CA ILE A 37 5.59 -0.46 13.66
C ILE A 37 6.64 -0.45 12.54
N ILE A 38 6.24 -0.11 11.32
CA ILE A 38 7.17 -0.04 10.18
C ILE A 38 8.30 0.95 10.46
N ASN A 39 7.97 2.10 11.03
CA ASN A 39 8.94 3.13 11.38
C ASN A 39 9.79 2.75 12.60
N GLU A 40 9.18 2.17 13.64
CA GLU A 40 9.87 1.79 14.88
C GLU A 40 10.94 0.71 14.63
N TYR A 41 10.62 -0.27 13.77
CA TYR A 41 11.47 -1.44 13.54
C TYR A 41 12.27 -1.40 12.22
N ASP A 42 12.30 -0.26 11.53
CA ASP A 42 12.99 -0.09 10.24
C ASP A 42 12.63 -1.20 9.24
N VAL A 43 11.31 -1.42 9.06
CA VAL A 43 10.81 -2.48 8.18
C VAL A 43 11.15 -2.13 6.74
N SER A 44 12.07 -2.91 6.16
CA SER A 44 12.62 -2.67 4.83
C SER A 44 11.59 -2.76 3.69
N MET A 45 10.54 -3.57 3.84
CA MET A 45 9.45 -3.66 2.87
C MET A 45 8.16 -4.12 3.52
N TRP A 46 7.07 -3.45 3.16
CA TRP A 46 5.72 -3.84 3.52
C TRP A 46 4.84 -3.87 2.27
N SER A 47 4.03 -4.94 2.14
CA SER A 47 3.07 -5.12 1.05
C SER A 47 1.65 -5.17 1.62
N TYR A 48 0.86 -4.14 1.33
CA TYR A 48 -0.55 -4.10 1.70
C TYR A 48 -1.40 -4.87 0.67
N ILE A 49 -2.23 -5.79 1.15
CA ILE A 49 -3.12 -6.57 0.27
C ILE A 49 -4.44 -5.81 0.09
N ASN A 50 -4.55 -5.10 -1.04
CA ASN A 50 -5.68 -4.25 -1.42
C ASN A 50 -6.72 -5.05 -2.23
N CYS A 51 -7.71 -5.64 -1.55
CA CYS A 51 -8.56 -6.67 -2.15
C CYS A 51 -9.99 -6.67 -1.63
N ASP A 52 -10.93 -7.07 -2.49
CA ASP A 52 -12.27 -7.49 -2.12
C ASP A 52 -12.24 -9.00 -1.88
N TRP A 53 -12.07 -9.42 -0.63
CA TRP A 53 -11.92 -10.84 -0.30
C TRP A 53 -13.22 -11.62 -0.44
N ASP A 54 -14.35 -10.99 -0.16
CA ASP A 54 -15.65 -11.63 -0.26
C ASP A 54 -16.05 -11.92 -1.71
N SER A 55 -15.49 -11.20 -2.68
CA SER A 55 -15.65 -11.54 -4.10
C SER A 55 -14.90 -12.80 -4.53
N GLN A 56 -13.93 -13.28 -3.75
CA GLN A 56 -13.10 -14.43 -4.10
C GLN A 56 -13.70 -15.75 -3.57
N PRO A 57 -13.96 -16.77 -4.41
CA PRO A 57 -14.59 -18.02 -3.96
C PRO A 57 -13.88 -18.73 -2.80
N MET A 58 -12.56 -18.59 -2.70
CA MET A 58 -11.76 -19.20 -1.62
C MET A 58 -11.93 -18.49 -0.27
N TRP A 59 -12.15 -17.17 -0.28
CA TRP A 59 -12.15 -16.32 0.91
C TRP A 59 -13.53 -15.79 1.29
N HIS A 60 -14.54 -16.08 0.46
CA HIS A 60 -15.93 -15.73 0.69
C HIS A 60 -16.44 -16.27 2.03
N GLY A 61 -16.92 -15.38 2.89
CA GLY A 61 -17.48 -15.74 4.20
C GLY A 61 -16.45 -16.18 5.24
N VAL A 62 -15.15 -16.05 4.96
CA VAL A 62 -14.08 -16.31 5.94
C VAL A 62 -13.95 -15.15 6.93
N GLY A 63 -14.40 -13.95 6.55
CA GLY A 63 -14.36 -12.76 7.39
C GLY A 63 -13.16 -11.85 7.14
N PHE A 64 -12.46 -11.98 6.01
CA PHE A 64 -11.47 -10.97 5.59
C PHE A 64 -12.15 -9.65 5.16
N GLY A 65 -13.28 -9.75 4.46
CA GLY A 65 -14.11 -8.60 4.10
C GLY A 65 -13.54 -7.73 2.98
N GLU A 66 -13.88 -6.44 3.02
CA GLU A 66 -13.45 -5.44 2.06
C GLU A 66 -12.18 -4.73 2.56
N THR A 67 -11.06 -4.89 1.85
CA THR A 67 -9.77 -4.26 2.18
C THR A 67 -9.21 -3.41 1.04
N ARG A 68 -10.01 -3.02 0.06
CA ARG A 68 -9.60 -1.99 -0.91
C ARG A 68 -9.59 -0.65 -0.20
N ILE A 69 -8.45 0.04 -0.19
CA ILE A 69 -8.31 1.40 0.35
C ILE A 69 -9.37 2.34 -0.25
N SER A 70 -9.71 2.14 -1.53
CA SER A 70 -10.73 2.92 -2.24
C SER A 70 -12.17 2.68 -1.80
N SER A 71 -12.44 1.70 -0.92
CA SER A 71 -13.79 1.47 -0.41
C SER A 71 -14.19 2.48 0.67
N ASN A 72 -13.22 3.16 1.29
CA ASN A 72 -13.45 4.14 2.35
C ASN A 72 -12.69 5.45 2.03
N ASP A 73 -13.43 6.54 1.88
CA ASP A 73 -12.90 7.85 1.47
C ASP A 73 -11.91 8.43 2.49
N ASP A 74 -12.16 8.22 3.79
CA ASP A 74 -11.32 8.75 4.86
C ASP A 74 -9.96 8.02 4.90
N VAL A 75 -9.98 6.69 4.80
CA VAL A 75 -8.77 5.86 4.71
C VAL A 75 -8.00 6.17 3.43
N MET A 76 -8.68 6.30 2.29
CA MET A 76 -8.04 6.68 1.02
C MET A 76 -7.33 8.03 1.12
N ARG A 77 -7.97 9.04 1.71
CA ARG A 77 -7.38 10.36 1.88
C ARG A 77 -6.16 10.32 2.79
N GLN A 78 -6.22 9.59 3.90
CA GLN A 78 -5.07 9.46 4.81
C GLN A 78 -3.93 8.66 4.17
N TRP A 79 -4.25 7.58 3.46
CA TRP A 79 -3.29 6.78 2.70
C TRP A 79 -2.56 7.63 1.66
N GLN A 80 -3.30 8.42 0.88
CA GLN A 80 -2.72 9.36 -0.08
C GLN A 80 -1.77 10.34 0.61
N ASN A 81 -2.18 10.93 1.74
CA ASN A 81 -1.37 11.92 2.44
C ASN A 81 -0.07 11.34 3.03
N LEU A 82 -0.12 10.15 3.62
CA LEU A 82 0.97 9.60 4.43
C LEU A 82 1.82 8.54 3.72
N VAL A 83 1.26 7.84 2.74
CA VAL A 83 1.96 6.79 2.01
C VAL A 83 2.34 7.27 0.61
N VAL A 84 1.42 7.95 -0.11
CA VAL A 84 1.66 8.42 -1.49
C VAL A 84 2.41 9.75 -1.54
N TYR A 85 1.97 10.74 -0.76
CA TYR A 85 2.41 12.13 -0.87
C TYR A 85 3.33 12.60 0.26
N SER A 86 3.68 11.75 1.22
CA SER A 86 4.52 12.12 2.37
C SER A 86 5.85 12.80 1.99
N GLU A 87 6.33 12.52 0.76
CA GLU A 87 7.57 13.06 0.20
C GLU A 87 7.40 14.40 -0.53
N ALA A 88 6.20 14.77 -1.02
CA ALA A 88 6.01 16.01 -1.78
C ALA A 88 6.13 17.29 -0.91
N LYS A 89 6.13 17.14 0.42
CA LYS A 89 6.20 18.26 1.37
C LYS A 89 7.56 18.42 2.08
N LYS A 90 8.53 17.52 1.86
CA LYS A 90 9.82 17.50 2.59
C LYS A 90 11.04 17.82 1.72
N GLN A 91 10.87 18.51 0.60
CA GLN A 91 11.93 18.78 -0.38
C GLN A 91 13.06 19.73 0.08
N ASP A 92 13.11 20.13 1.36
CA ASP A 92 14.04 21.15 1.86
C ASP A 92 14.99 20.67 2.98
N ARG A 93 15.01 19.37 3.31
CA ARG A 93 16.00 18.83 4.29
C ARG A 93 16.84 17.73 3.68
N LYS A 94 18.12 18.05 3.49
CA LYS A 94 19.20 17.12 3.11
C LYS A 94 19.15 15.88 4.01
N ARG A 95 19.05 14.71 3.36
CA ARG A 95 18.91 13.36 3.93
C ARG A 95 17.61 13.18 4.70
N ASP A 96 16.56 12.77 3.99
CA ASP A 96 15.35 12.26 4.63
C ASP A 96 15.10 10.84 4.15
N HIS A 97 14.98 9.92 5.09
CA HIS A 97 14.67 8.52 4.85
C HIS A 97 13.28 8.43 4.21
N ARG A 98 13.20 7.91 2.97
CA ARG A 98 11.93 7.53 2.34
C ARG A 98 11.36 6.32 3.11
N PRO A 99 10.25 6.43 3.87
CA PRO A 99 9.71 5.28 4.57
C PRO A 99 9.01 4.32 3.59
N PHE A 100 8.43 4.84 2.49
CA PHE A 100 7.76 4.04 1.46
C PHE A 100 8.31 4.37 0.08
N LEU A 101 9.04 3.41 -0.51
CA LEU A 101 9.74 3.58 -1.79
C LEU A 101 8.84 3.38 -3.03
N LEU A 102 7.65 2.78 -2.89
CA LEU A 102 6.80 2.33 -4.01
C LEU A 102 5.31 2.58 -3.77
N SER A 103 4.93 3.76 -3.30
CA SER A 103 3.52 4.15 -3.18
C SER A 103 2.91 4.68 -4.50
N GLY A 104 3.68 4.64 -5.60
CA GLY A 104 3.32 5.20 -6.91
C GLY A 104 3.19 4.16 -8.02
N SER A 105 2.31 4.46 -8.98
CA SER A 105 2.04 3.74 -10.23
C SER A 105 3.30 3.30 -10.98
N LEU A 106 3.21 2.19 -11.73
CA LEU A 106 4.21 1.64 -12.68
C LEU A 106 4.89 2.67 -13.61
N LYS A 107 4.34 3.87 -13.77
CA LYS A 107 4.94 4.96 -14.56
C LYS A 107 6.30 5.41 -14.00
N ASP A 108 6.53 5.26 -12.70
CA ASP A 108 7.79 5.64 -12.04
C ASP A 108 8.60 4.42 -11.54
N CYS A 109 8.15 3.20 -11.81
CA CYS A 109 8.95 2.01 -11.56
C CYS A 109 10.19 2.05 -12.47
N ALA A 110 11.38 2.01 -11.86
CA ALA A 110 12.69 2.02 -12.50
C ALA A 110 13.18 3.34 -13.15
N SER A 111 12.54 4.49 -12.93
CA SER A 111 13.06 5.78 -13.44
C SER A 111 14.29 6.31 -12.68
N PHE A 112 14.64 5.71 -11.54
CA PHE A 112 15.74 6.16 -10.67
C PHE A 112 17.10 5.48 -10.93
N TYR A 113 17.25 4.65 -11.96
CA TYR A 113 18.58 4.22 -12.41
C TYR A 113 19.15 5.21 -13.43
N TYR A 114 19.73 6.31 -12.94
CA TYR A 114 20.79 7.01 -13.68
C TYR A 114 22.11 6.60 -13.05
N ASP A 115 22.85 5.75 -13.76
CA ASP A 115 24.25 5.51 -13.45
C ASP A 115 25.03 6.79 -13.80
N THR A 116 25.66 7.38 -12.79
CA THR A 116 26.68 8.40 -12.98
C THR A 116 27.89 7.69 -13.57
N GLU A 117 28.19 7.99 -14.84
CA GLU A 117 29.31 7.46 -15.64
C GLU A 117 28.99 6.31 -16.61
N ASP A 118 28.13 6.54 -17.61
CA ASP A 118 28.59 6.48 -19.01
C ASP A 118 27.42 6.78 -19.98
N LYS A 119 27.69 7.62 -20.98
CA LYS A 119 26.70 8.03 -21.99
C LYS A 119 26.46 6.92 -23.01
N LYS A 120 25.75 5.86 -22.64
CA LYS A 120 25.10 4.97 -23.63
C LYS A 120 23.65 4.70 -23.23
N LYS A 121 22.73 5.18 -24.08
CA LYS A 121 21.34 4.69 -24.10
C LYS A 121 21.37 3.19 -24.34
N MET A 122 21.01 2.41 -23.35
CA MET A 122 20.65 1.01 -23.55
C MET A 122 19.15 0.97 -23.83
N GLU A 123 18.76 0.64 -25.05
CA GLU A 123 17.35 0.42 -25.38
C GLU A 123 16.87 -0.83 -24.64
N LEU A 124 15.85 -0.66 -23.80
CA LEU A 124 15.20 -1.77 -23.11
C LEU A 124 14.48 -2.66 -24.13
N PRO A 125 14.49 -3.99 -23.97
CA PRO A 125 13.69 -4.87 -24.80
C PRO A 125 12.19 -4.55 -24.60
N THR A 126 11.48 -4.46 -25.72
CA THR A 126 10.03 -4.18 -25.79
C THR A 126 9.23 -5.04 -24.82
N PRO A 127 8.24 -4.48 -24.11
CA PRO A 127 7.40 -5.24 -23.20
C PRO A 127 6.59 -6.28 -23.97
N VAL A 128 6.66 -7.53 -23.51
CA VAL A 128 5.84 -8.64 -24.00
C VAL A 128 4.38 -8.30 -23.67
N SER A 129 3.52 -8.26 -24.69
CA SER A 129 2.08 -8.05 -24.52
C SER A 129 1.50 -9.13 -23.61
N LEU A 130 0.88 -8.71 -22.50
CA LEU A 130 0.13 -9.57 -21.61
C LEU A 130 -1.13 -10.05 -22.37
N LEU A 131 -1.16 -11.32 -22.75
CA LEU A 131 -2.35 -11.97 -23.29
C LEU A 131 -3.43 -11.97 -22.21
N VAL A 132 -4.52 -11.25 -22.45
CA VAL A 132 -5.78 -11.39 -21.73
C VAL A 132 -6.34 -12.76 -22.11
N ALA A 133 -6.37 -13.69 -21.15
CA ALA A 133 -7.17 -14.90 -21.27
C ALA A 133 -8.59 -14.54 -20.83
N GLU A 134 -9.48 -14.33 -21.81
CA GLU A 134 -10.93 -14.47 -21.59
C GLU A 134 -11.22 -15.97 -21.40
N SER A 135 -11.84 -16.34 -20.29
CA SER A 135 -12.41 -17.67 -20.08
C SER A 135 -13.94 -17.56 -20.09
N GLU A 136 -14.53 -18.34 -20.99
CA GLU A 136 -15.97 -18.59 -21.18
C GLU A 136 -16.71 -19.05 -19.92
#